data_AF-A0A8C6V5N6-F1
#
_entry.id   AF-A0A8C6V5N6-F1
#
_cell.length_a   1.000
_cell.length_b   1.000
_cell.length_c   1.000
_cell.angle_alpha   90.00
_cell.angle_beta   90.00
_cell.angle_gamma   90.00
#
_symmetry.space_group_name_H-M   'P 1'
#
loop_
_entity.id
_entity.type
_entity.pdbx_description
1 polymer ?
#
loop_
_entity_poly.entity_id
_entity_poly.type
_entity_poly.pdbx_seq_one_letter_code
_entity_poly.pdbx_strand_id
1 'polypeptide(L)'
;MSGLLGKLFGIGPGEKGGGKGPSPQEAIQRLKETEDMLSKKQEFLEEKIEQELLAKNEKQLAQIDGTLSTIEFQREALENANTNTEVLKNMGFAAKAMKAAHDNMDIDKVDELMQDIAEQQELADEISTAISKPVGIGEEFDDDELMAELEELEQEELDKNLLEISGPENVPLPNVPSIAIPSKPDIDGLEQWALSNKMKFNVEKASLYTWAGKPKG
;
A
#
# COMPACT_ATOMS: atom_id res chain seq x y z
N MET A 1 14.68 5.50 -64.36
CA MET A 1 14.20 4.80 -63.15
C MET A 1 13.48 3.50 -63.53
N SER A 2 14.21 2.53 -64.08
CA SER A 2 13.62 1.23 -64.47
C SER A 2 14.69 0.16 -64.24
N GLY A 3 14.67 -0.47 -63.07
CA GLY A 3 15.69 -1.47 -62.73
C GLY A 3 15.49 -2.20 -61.42
N LEU A 4 14.61 -1.69 -60.53
CA LEU A 4 14.40 -2.31 -59.22
C LEU A 4 13.21 -3.27 -59.17
N LEU A 5 12.28 -3.21 -60.15
CA LEU A 5 11.12 -4.12 -60.22
C LEU A 5 11.43 -5.47 -60.92
N GLY A 6 12.46 -5.54 -61.77
CA GLY A 6 12.82 -6.77 -62.48
C GLY A 6 13.53 -7.82 -61.61
N LYS A 7 14.21 -7.39 -60.54
CA LYS A 7 14.93 -8.27 -59.60
C LYS A 7 14.04 -8.89 -58.51
N LEU A 8 12.81 -8.38 -58.34
CA LEU A 8 11.84 -8.97 -57.41
C LEU A 8 11.03 -10.13 -58.03
N PHE A 9 11.06 -10.30 -59.35
CA PHE A 9 10.28 -11.32 -60.09
C PHE A 9 11.10 -12.33 -60.90
N GLY A 10 12.43 -12.36 -60.74
CA GLY A 10 13.25 -13.51 -61.17
C GLY A 10 13.19 -13.87 -62.66
N ILE A 11 13.18 -12.89 -63.57
CA ILE A 11 13.31 -13.15 -65.01
C ILE A 11 14.73 -12.78 -65.46
N GLY A 12 15.63 -13.75 -65.36
CA GLY A 12 16.94 -13.75 -66.02
C GLY A 12 16.89 -14.58 -67.32
N PRO A 13 17.58 -14.18 -68.39
CA PRO A 13 17.51 -14.88 -69.67
C PRO A 13 18.43 -16.10 -69.66
N GLY A 14 17.84 -17.28 -69.54
CA GLY A 14 18.52 -18.54 -69.89
C GLY A 14 18.62 -19.55 -68.76
N GLU A 15 17.50 -20.16 -68.37
CA GLU A 15 17.55 -21.51 -67.80
C GLU A 15 16.24 -22.26 -68.11
N LYS A 16 16.32 -23.18 -69.09
CA LYS A 16 15.29 -24.20 -69.35
C LYS A 16 15.51 -25.33 -68.34
N GLY A 17 14.96 -25.18 -67.15
CA GLY A 17 14.84 -26.24 -66.14
C GLY A 17 13.37 -26.38 -65.73
N GLY A 18 12.77 -27.55 -65.97
CA GLY A 18 11.37 -27.84 -65.66
C GLY A 18 11.08 -27.97 -64.17
N GLY A 19 11.23 -26.89 -63.40
CA GLY A 19 10.61 -26.73 -62.10
C GLY A 19 9.28 -26.00 -62.29
N LYS A 20 8.15 -26.65 -62.03
CA LYS A 20 6.86 -25.95 -61.94
C LYS A 20 7.06 -24.77 -60.98
N GLY A 21 6.87 -23.54 -61.47
CA GLY A 21 6.73 -22.38 -60.59
C GLY A 21 5.65 -22.67 -59.54
N PRO A 22 5.72 -22.04 -58.35
CA PRO A 22 4.82 -22.35 -57.26
C PRO A 22 3.39 -22.37 -57.78
N SER A 23 2.66 -23.44 -57.48
CA SER A 23 1.31 -23.59 -57.98
C SER A 23 0.45 -22.40 -57.50
N PRO A 24 -0.60 -22.00 -58.24
CA PRO A 24 -1.51 -20.96 -57.78
C PRO A 24 -2.01 -21.18 -56.34
N GLN A 25 -2.18 -22.45 -55.94
CA GLN A 25 -2.56 -22.87 -54.59
C GLN A 25 -1.46 -22.59 -53.56
N GLU A 26 -0.20 -22.87 -53.88
CA GLU A 26 0.95 -22.54 -53.02
C GLU A 26 1.14 -21.02 -52.88
N ALA A 27 0.89 -20.26 -53.95
CA ALA A 27 0.93 -18.80 -53.88
C ALA A 27 -0.17 -18.25 -52.96
N ILE A 28 -1.40 -18.77 -53.06
CA ILE A 28 -2.51 -18.42 -52.15
C ILE A 28 -2.18 -18.79 -50.71
N GLN A 29 -1.58 -19.95 -50.47
CA GLN A 29 -1.20 -20.38 -49.13
C GLN A 29 -0.14 -19.45 -48.50
N ARG A 30 0.88 -19.05 -49.26
CA ARG A 30 1.88 -18.07 -48.79
C ARG A 30 1.27 -16.70 -48.52
N LEU A 31 0.27 -16.28 -49.30
CA LEU A 31 -0.45 -15.03 -49.05
C LEU A 31 -1.23 -15.10 -47.74
N LYS A 32 -1.91 -16.22 -47.45
CA LYS A 32 -2.60 -16.44 -46.17
C LYS A 32 -1.64 -16.43 -44.98
N GLU A 33 -0.51 -17.12 -45.09
CA GLU A 33 0.52 -17.10 -44.03
C GLU A 33 1.09 -15.70 -43.80
N THR A 34 1.24 -14.92 -44.88
CA THR A 34 1.67 -13.51 -44.80
C THR A 34 0.59 -12.64 -44.17
N GLU A 35 -0.69 -12.84 -44.53
CA GLU A 35 -1.84 -12.17 -43.93
C GLU A 35 -1.92 -12.46 -42.43
N ASP A 36 -1.83 -13.72 -42.02
CA ASP A 36 -1.82 -14.13 -40.60
C ASP A 36 -0.66 -13.50 -39.83
N MET A 37 0.53 -13.41 -40.44
CA MET A 37 1.69 -12.74 -39.85
C MET A 37 1.44 -11.23 -39.69
N LEU A 38 0.87 -10.58 -40.70
CA LEU A 38 0.57 -9.16 -40.67
C LEU A 38 -0.52 -8.84 -39.65
N SER A 39 -1.57 -9.66 -39.55
CA SER A 39 -2.62 -9.53 -38.54
C SER A 39 -2.05 -9.61 -37.13
N LYS A 40 -1.23 -10.63 -36.82
CA LYS A 40 -0.55 -10.74 -35.51
C LYS A 40 0.36 -9.55 -35.22
N LYS A 41 1.05 -9.05 -36.25
CA LYS A 41 1.91 -7.87 -36.10
C LYS A 41 1.10 -6.62 -35.81
N GLN A 42 -0.07 -6.48 -36.43
CA GLN A 42 -0.99 -5.38 -36.15
C GLN A 42 -1.47 -5.43 -34.69
N GLU A 43 -1.99 -6.57 -34.24
CA GLU A 43 -2.43 -6.77 -32.85
C GLU A 43 -1.33 -6.41 -31.84
N PHE A 44 -0.10 -6.89 -32.07
CA PHE A 44 1.04 -6.56 -31.22
C PHE A 44 1.36 -5.05 -31.20
N LEU A 45 1.28 -4.38 -32.35
CA LEU A 45 1.54 -2.94 -32.42
C LEU A 45 0.43 -2.15 -31.72
N GLU A 46 -0.82 -2.56 -31.83
CA GLU A 46 -1.95 -1.95 -31.14
C GLU A 46 -1.79 -2.07 -29.62
N GLU A 47 -1.50 -3.28 -29.11
CA GLU A 47 -1.25 -3.50 -27.68
C GLU A 47 -0.06 -2.67 -27.18
N LYS A 48 1.02 -2.62 -27.96
CA LYS A 48 2.20 -1.83 -27.60
C LYS A 48 1.90 -0.33 -27.54
N ILE A 49 1.11 0.20 -28.48
CA ILE A 49 0.70 1.61 -28.48
C ILE A 49 -0.12 1.91 -27.22
N GLU A 50 -1.05 1.02 -26.86
CA GLU A 50 -1.86 1.18 -25.65
C GLU A 50 -1.00 1.18 -24.38
N GLN A 51 -0.07 0.23 -24.26
CA GLN A 51 0.87 0.16 -23.14
C GLN A 51 1.74 1.42 -23.03
N GLU A 52 2.30 1.90 -24.15
CA GLU A 52 3.13 3.12 -24.14
C GLU A 52 2.31 4.38 -23.81
N LEU A 53 1.07 4.47 -24.29
CA LEU A 53 0.16 5.57 -23.97
C LEU A 53 -0.19 5.59 -22.48
N LEU A 54 -0.51 4.42 -21.91
CA LEU A 54 -0.82 4.27 -20.50
C LEU A 54 0.38 4.64 -19.62
N ALA A 55 1.56 4.10 -19.91
CA ALA A 55 2.79 4.40 -19.19
C ALA A 55 3.16 5.91 -19.26
N LYS A 56 2.92 6.55 -20.41
CA LYS A 56 3.12 7.99 -20.56
C LYS A 56 2.15 8.78 -19.68
N ASN A 57 0.86 8.44 -19.68
CA ASN A 57 -0.15 9.11 -18.88
C ASN A 57 0.11 8.94 -17.37
N GLU A 58 0.47 7.74 -16.92
CA GLU A 58 0.86 7.48 -15.53
C GLU A 58 2.04 8.37 -15.09
N LYS A 59 3.08 8.47 -15.93
CA LYS A 59 4.22 9.35 -15.65
C LYS A 59 3.80 10.82 -15.56
N GLN A 60 2.92 11.27 -16.44
CA GLN A 60 2.43 12.65 -16.41
C GLN A 60 1.61 12.93 -15.16
N LEU A 61 0.76 11.99 -14.73
CA LEU A 61 0.01 12.09 -13.47
C LEU A 61 0.96 12.21 -12.27
N ALA A 62 1.96 11.32 -12.16
CA ALA A 62 2.93 11.39 -11.07
C ALA A 62 3.72 12.71 -11.04
N GLN A 63 4.05 13.29 -12.20
CA GLN A 63 4.69 14.61 -12.28
C GLN A 63 3.77 15.74 -11.81
N ILE A 64 2.50 15.68 -12.18
CA ILE A 64 1.49 16.65 -11.74
C ILE A 64 1.30 16.55 -10.23
N ASP A 65 1.21 15.34 -9.67
CA ASP A 65 1.05 15.13 -8.22
C ASP A 65 2.24 15.69 -7.43
N GLY A 66 3.48 15.44 -7.88
CA GLY A 66 4.67 16.03 -7.26
C GLY A 66 4.70 17.56 -7.36
N THR A 67 4.22 18.12 -8.46
CA THR A 67 4.10 19.58 -8.64
C THR A 67 3.03 20.16 -7.73
N LEU A 68 1.89 19.48 -7.61
CA LEU A 68 0.77 19.88 -6.76
C LEU A 68 1.18 19.89 -5.28
N SER A 69 1.85 18.82 -4.81
CA SER A 69 2.41 18.77 -3.46
C SER A 69 3.41 19.91 -3.21
N THR A 70 4.25 20.24 -4.19
CA THR A 70 5.18 21.39 -4.08
C THR A 70 4.42 22.72 -3.94
N ILE A 71 3.35 22.93 -4.70
CA ILE A 71 2.52 24.13 -4.62
C ILE A 71 1.80 24.20 -3.26
N GLU A 72 1.34 23.07 -2.73
CA GLU A 72 0.71 22.99 -1.41
C GLU A 72 1.68 23.41 -0.30
N PHE A 73 2.91 22.87 -0.30
CA PHE A 73 3.95 23.28 0.65
C PHE A 73 4.28 24.78 0.53
N GLN A 74 4.35 25.31 -0.70
CA GLN A 74 4.58 26.74 -0.92
C GLN A 74 3.41 27.60 -0.41
N ARG A 75 2.17 27.15 -0.58
CA ARG A 75 0.97 27.83 -0.07
C ARG A 75 1.01 27.91 1.45
N GLU A 76 1.29 26.79 2.12
CA GLU A 76 1.40 26.73 3.57
C GLU A 76 2.53 27.65 4.09
N ALA A 77 3.68 27.64 3.42
CA ALA A 77 4.78 28.54 3.77
C ALA A 77 4.39 30.02 3.63
N LEU A 78 3.63 30.38 2.58
CA LEU A 78 3.12 31.74 2.39
C LEU A 78 2.07 32.13 3.43
N GLU A 79 1.19 31.20 3.80
CA GLU A 79 0.18 31.40 4.84
C GLU A 79 0.83 31.64 6.21
N ASN A 80 1.82 30.82 6.57
CA ASN A 80 2.64 30.99 7.77
C ASN A 80 3.41 32.32 7.75
N ALA A 81 3.99 32.69 6.61
CA ALA A 81 4.68 33.97 6.46
C ALA A 81 3.73 35.17 6.62
N ASN A 82 2.50 35.06 6.12
CA ASN A 82 1.49 36.12 6.24
C ASN A 82 1.05 36.28 7.70
N THR A 83 0.73 35.18 8.39
CA THR A 83 0.42 35.20 9.83
C THR A 83 1.57 35.81 10.64
N ASN A 84 2.81 35.41 10.38
CA ASN A 84 3.99 35.99 11.05
C ASN A 84 4.13 37.49 10.76
N THR A 85 3.86 37.92 9.53
CA THR A 85 3.89 39.34 9.16
C THR A 85 2.83 40.13 9.93
N GLU A 86 1.61 39.58 10.06
CA GLU A 86 0.53 40.21 10.82
C GLU A 86 0.85 40.28 12.32
N VAL A 87 1.39 39.20 12.89
CA VAL A 87 1.87 39.18 14.29
C VAL A 87 2.95 40.24 14.50
N LEU A 88 3.96 40.30 13.64
CA LEU A 88 5.02 41.31 13.73
C LEU A 88 4.49 42.74 13.58
N LYS A 89 3.51 42.95 12.71
CA LYS A 89 2.85 44.26 12.55
C LYS A 89 2.10 44.65 13.81
N ASN A 90 1.35 43.73 14.42
CA ASN A 90 0.62 43.95 15.66
C ASN A 90 1.58 44.21 16.83
N MET A 91 2.68 43.46 16.92
CA MET A 91 3.76 43.73 17.87
C MET A 91 4.38 45.11 17.64
N GLY A 92 4.57 45.53 16.38
CA GLY A 92 5.06 46.87 16.06
C GLY A 92 4.10 47.99 16.49
N PHE A 93 2.79 47.79 16.39
CA PHE A 93 1.81 48.71 16.95
C PHE A 93 1.81 48.70 18.48
N ALA A 94 1.86 47.52 19.10
CA ALA A 94 1.95 47.38 20.55
C ALA A 94 3.21 48.04 21.11
N ALA A 95 4.37 47.85 20.47
CA ALA A 95 5.63 48.49 20.86
C ALA A 95 5.57 50.01 20.71
N LYS A 96 4.94 50.53 19.63
CA LYS A 96 4.71 51.98 19.49
C LYS A 96 3.77 52.53 20.55
N ALA A 97 2.71 51.80 20.89
CA ALA A 97 1.76 52.20 21.93
C ALA A 97 2.40 52.16 23.33
N MET A 98 3.16 51.10 23.64
CA MET A 98 3.96 51.02 24.88
C MET A 98 4.98 52.16 24.95
N LYS A 99 5.72 52.42 23.87
CA LYS A 99 6.67 53.54 23.82
C LYS A 99 5.96 54.87 24.06
N ALA A 100 4.82 55.12 23.42
CA ALA A 100 4.05 56.34 23.62
C ALA A 100 3.50 56.45 25.06
N ALA A 101 3.10 55.34 25.69
CA ALA A 101 2.71 55.31 27.10
C ALA A 101 3.89 55.60 28.02
N HIS A 102 5.09 55.08 27.70
CA HIS A 102 6.33 55.32 28.46
C HIS A 102 6.87 56.74 28.25
N ASP A 103 6.81 57.30 27.04
CA ASP A 103 7.20 58.68 26.76
C ASP A 103 6.27 59.69 27.46
N ASN A 104 5.04 59.29 27.83
CA ASN A 104 4.08 60.07 28.62
C ASN A 104 4.11 59.74 30.13
N MET A 105 4.88 58.73 30.55
CA MET A 105 5.21 58.48 31.96
C MET A 105 6.54 59.18 32.21
N ASP A 106 6.52 60.33 32.88
CA ASP A 106 7.71 61.07 33.32
C ASP A 106 8.86 60.13 33.73
N ILE A 107 10.10 60.43 33.34
CA ILE A 107 11.31 59.63 33.62
C ILE A 107 11.41 59.22 35.10
N ASP A 108 10.94 60.07 36.00
CA ASP A 108 10.93 59.82 37.45
C ASP A 108 10.00 58.65 37.88
N LYS A 109 9.03 58.26 37.05
CA LYS A 109 8.13 57.12 37.28
C LYS A 109 8.53 55.87 36.50
N VAL A 110 9.42 56.00 35.51
CA VAL A 110 9.91 54.86 34.72
C VAL A 110 10.87 54.01 35.55
N ASP A 111 11.67 54.61 36.43
CA ASP A 111 12.54 53.85 37.34
C ASP A 111 11.72 53.03 38.35
N GLU A 112 10.66 53.61 38.91
CA GLU A 112 9.70 52.91 39.79
C GLU A 112 8.96 51.80 39.03
N LEU A 113 8.49 52.07 37.81
CA LEU A 113 7.82 51.07 36.98
C LEU A 113 8.79 49.96 36.51
N MET A 114 10.04 50.26 36.17
CA MET A 114 11.05 49.26 35.79
C MET A 114 11.40 48.36 36.97
N GLN A 115 11.34 48.89 38.19
CA GLN A 115 11.48 48.12 39.42
C GLN A 115 10.26 47.22 39.65
N ASP A 116 9.04 47.74 39.48
CA ASP A 116 7.80 46.95 39.55
C ASP A 116 7.71 45.88 38.43
N ILE A 117 8.19 46.18 37.22
CA ILE A 117 8.24 45.25 36.09
C ILE A 117 9.29 44.17 36.34
N ALA A 118 10.45 44.49 36.93
CA ALA A 118 11.45 43.50 37.29
C ALA A 118 10.91 42.53 38.36
N GLU A 119 10.21 43.05 39.38
CA GLU A 119 9.54 42.21 40.38
C GLU A 119 8.41 41.36 39.77
N GLN A 120 7.63 41.89 38.81
CA GLN A 120 6.58 41.11 38.15
C GLN A 120 7.10 40.12 37.10
N GLN A 121 8.22 40.40 36.42
CA GLN A 121 8.90 39.47 35.53
C GLN A 121 9.44 38.28 36.34
N GLU A 122 9.98 38.52 37.53
CA GLU A 122 10.43 37.49 38.46
C GLU A 122 9.25 36.65 38.98
N LEU A 123 8.12 37.27 39.33
CA LEU A 123 6.88 36.57 39.68
C LEU A 123 6.32 35.76 38.50
N ALA A 124 6.36 36.30 37.28
CA ALA A 124 5.91 35.61 36.07
C ALA A 124 6.83 34.43 35.72
N ASP A 125 8.14 34.57 35.93
CA ASP A 125 9.11 33.48 35.77
C ASP A 125 8.94 32.42 36.88
N GLU A 126 8.59 32.82 38.11
CA GLU A 126 8.25 31.90 39.20
C GLU A 126 6.96 31.12 38.88
N ILE A 127 5.92 31.79 38.37
CA ILE A 127 4.67 31.14 37.92
C ILE A 127 4.93 30.25 36.71
N SER A 128 5.66 30.74 35.72
CA SER A 128 6.02 29.95 34.53
C SER A 128 6.84 28.74 34.94
N THR A 129 7.77 28.88 35.86
CA THR A 129 8.56 27.76 36.42
C THR A 129 7.70 26.84 37.27
N ALA A 130 6.74 27.34 38.03
CA ALA A 130 5.83 26.54 38.85
C ALA A 130 4.81 25.75 38.00
N ILE A 131 4.36 26.30 36.86
CA ILE A 131 3.48 25.64 35.89
C ILE A 131 4.28 24.72 34.96
N SER A 132 5.50 25.13 34.59
CA SER A 132 6.39 24.37 33.70
C SER A 132 7.20 23.32 34.45
N LYS A 133 7.21 23.33 35.79
CA LYS A 133 7.46 22.13 36.59
C LYS A 133 6.24 21.26 36.37
N PRO A 134 6.33 20.23 35.50
CA PRO A 134 5.19 19.41 35.26
C PRO A 134 4.86 18.70 36.57
N VAL A 135 3.69 18.99 37.14
CA VAL A 135 3.12 18.17 38.20
C VAL A 135 2.88 16.80 37.57
N GLY A 136 3.81 15.87 37.77
CA GLY A 136 3.65 14.47 37.40
C GLY A 136 4.02 14.06 35.96
N ILE A 137 4.86 14.81 35.22
CA ILE A 137 5.50 14.26 33.99
C ILE A 137 6.90 13.79 34.39
N GLY A 138 6.97 12.64 35.04
CA GLY A 138 8.19 12.10 35.64
C GLY A 138 7.95 10.82 36.44
N GLU A 139 6.71 10.53 36.84
CA GLU A 139 6.22 9.17 36.65
C GLU A 139 5.96 9.07 35.15
N GLU A 140 6.87 8.40 34.44
CA GLU A 140 6.58 7.89 33.12
C GLU A 140 5.30 7.08 33.29
N PHE A 141 4.17 7.59 32.81
CA PHE A 141 3.04 6.72 32.53
C PHE A 141 3.60 5.73 31.51
N ASP A 142 3.99 4.55 31.98
CA ASP A 142 4.45 3.50 31.10
C ASP A 142 3.25 3.13 30.25
N ASP A 143 3.29 3.48 28.96
CA ASP A 143 2.20 3.17 28.03
C ASP A 143 1.88 1.66 28.06
N ASP A 144 2.86 0.81 28.42
CA ASP A 144 2.67 -0.64 28.63
C ASP A 144 1.87 -0.96 29.90
N GLU A 145 2.09 -0.22 31.01
CA GLU A 145 1.30 -0.36 32.25
C GLU A 145 -0.13 0.14 32.04
N LEU A 146 -0.29 1.26 31.33
CA LEU A 146 -1.60 1.80 30.99
C LEU A 146 -2.37 0.87 30.03
N MET A 147 -1.70 0.28 29.03
CA MET A 147 -2.33 -0.70 28.15
C MET A 147 -2.72 -1.98 28.91
N ALA A 148 -1.90 -2.44 29.85
CA ALA A 148 -2.22 -3.59 30.67
C ALA A 148 -3.44 -3.34 31.57
N GLU A 149 -3.53 -2.16 32.19
CA GLU A 149 -4.67 -1.77 33.01
C GLU A 149 -5.96 -1.63 32.18
N LEU A 150 -5.85 -1.18 30.93
CA LEU A 150 -6.98 -1.04 29.99
C LEU A 150 -7.46 -2.41 29.48
N GLU A 151 -6.54 -3.34 29.18
CA GLU A 151 -6.87 -4.74 28.86
C GLU A 151 -7.54 -5.45 30.04
N GLU A 152 -7.08 -5.20 31.27
CA GLU A 152 -7.70 -5.75 32.47
C GLU A 152 -9.15 -5.25 32.65
N LEU A 153 -9.39 -3.95 32.47
CA LEU A 153 -10.75 -3.38 32.52
C LEU A 153 -11.67 -3.90 31.41
N GLU A 154 -11.17 -4.09 30.19
CA GLU A 154 -11.95 -4.69 29.09
C GLU A 154 -12.31 -6.15 29.39
N GLN A 155 -11.37 -6.92 29.95
CA GLN A 155 -11.62 -8.30 30.35
C GLN A 155 -12.59 -8.40 31.53
N GLU A 156 -12.51 -7.50 32.52
CA GLU A 156 -13.48 -7.43 33.61
C GLU A 156 -14.90 -7.08 33.11
N GLU A 157 -15.03 -6.18 32.12
CA GLU A 157 -16.31 -5.86 31.49
C GLU A 157 -16.86 -7.04 30.68
N LEU A 158 -16.01 -7.76 29.94
CA LEU A 158 -16.38 -8.98 29.23
C LEU A 158 -16.81 -10.09 30.20
N ASP A 159 -16.09 -10.30 31.30
CA ASP A 159 -16.43 -11.29 32.32
C ASP A 159 -17.76 -10.93 33.00
N LYS A 160 -18.01 -9.64 33.26
CA LYS A 160 -19.28 -9.15 33.79
C LYS A 160 -20.44 -9.35 32.80
N ASN A 161 -20.24 -9.02 31.52
CA ASN A 161 -21.21 -9.29 30.45
C ASN A 161 -21.46 -10.80 30.28
N LEU A 162 -20.44 -11.63 30.42
CA LEU A 162 -20.55 -13.08 30.33
C LEU A 162 -21.24 -13.69 31.55
N LEU A 163 -21.01 -13.15 32.75
CA LEU A 163 -21.75 -13.48 33.97
C LEU A 163 -23.22 -13.08 33.87
N GLU A 164 -23.55 -11.94 33.23
CA GLU A 164 -24.93 -11.59 32.89
C GLU A 164 -25.56 -12.54 31.86
N ILE A 165 -24.76 -13.13 30.97
CA ILE A 165 -25.21 -14.15 29.99
C ILE A 165 -25.27 -15.56 30.60
N SER A 166 -24.63 -15.80 31.75
CA SER A 166 -24.49 -17.12 32.38
C SER A 166 -25.43 -17.36 33.57
N GLY A 167 -26.74 -17.20 33.33
CA GLY A 167 -27.82 -18.02 33.92
C GLY A 167 -28.52 -17.52 35.21
N PRO A 168 -29.78 -17.95 35.49
CA PRO A 168 -30.31 -19.28 35.12
C PRO A 168 -31.74 -19.33 34.51
N GLU A 169 -32.00 -20.50 33.89
CA GLU A 169 -33.28 -21.21 33.77
C GLU A 169 -34.18 -21.05 32.53
N ASN A 170 -34.29 -22.17 31.80
CA ASN A 170 -35.43 -22.62 30.97
C ASN A 170 -35.66 -22.00 29.57
N VAL A 171 -34.70 -22.17 28.66
CA VAL A 171 -35.02 -22.16 27.23
C VAL A 171 -35.42 -23.59 26.83
N PRO A 172 -36.68 -23.86 26.43
CA PRO A 172 -37.06 -25.17 25.98
C PRO A 172 -36.32 -25.46 24.67
N LEU A 173 -35.44 -26.46 24.70
CA LEU A 173 -34.74 -26.93 23.51
C LEU A 173 -35.78 -27.39 22.48
N PRO A 174 -35.63 -27.01 21.20
CA PRO A 174 -36.53 -27.47 20.15
C PRO A 174 -36.46 -28.99 20.01
N ASN A 175 -37.63 -29.62 19.90
CA ASN A 175 -37.77 -31.07 19.83
C ASN A 175 -37.06 -31.61 18.57
N VAL A 176 -35.96 -32.36 18.76
CA VAL A 176 -35.25 -33.02 17.67
C VAL A 176 -36.15 -34.10 17.04
N PRO A 177 -36.26 -34.16 15.70
CA PRO A 177 -37.03 -35.20 15.03
C PRO A 177 -36.38 -36.58 15.27
N SER A 178 -37.14 -37.52 15.86
CA SER A 178 -36.78 -38.94 15.92
C SER A 178 -36.90 -39.56 14.53
N ILE A 179 -35.85 -39.39 13.72
CA ILE A 179 -35.56 -40.26 12.58
C ILE A 179 -34.44 -41.20 13.03
N ALA A 180 -34.73 -42.50 12.97
CA ALA A 180 -33.73 -43.54 13.19
C ALA A 180 -32.57 -43.33 12.20
N ILE A 181 -31.39 -43.04 12.73
CA ILE A 181 -30.16 -42.85 11.96
C ILE A 181 -29.76 -44.24 11.42
N PRO A 182 -29.52 -44.42 10.11
CA PRO A 182 -28.98 -45.66 9.60
C PRO A 182 -27.63 -45.96 10.27
N SER A 183 -27.48 -47.18 10.79
CA SER A 183 -26.29 -47.60 11.51
C SER A 183 -25.08 -47.67 10.58
N LYS A 184 -24.02 -46.94 10.96
CA LYS A 184 -22.61 -47.06 10.54
C LYS A 184 -22.37 -46.94 9.02
N PRO A 185 -21.67 -45.89 8.54
CA PRO A 185 -21.14 -45.92 7.18
C PRO A 185 -20.13 -47.06 7.06
N ASP A 186 -20.28 -47.86 6.01
CA ASP A 186 -19.42 -48.99 5.67
C ASP A 186 -18.00 -48.49 5.38
N ILE A 187 -17.06 -48.78 6.29
CA ILE A 187 -15.69 -48.20 6.29
C ILE A 187 -14.73 -49.01 5.39
N ASP A 188 -15.21 -50.08 4.74
CA ASP A 188 -14.41 -50.93 3.86
C ASP A 188 -13.76 -50.16 2.69
N GLY A 189 -14.44 -49.12 2.19
CA GLY A 189 -13.92 -48.30 1.09
C GLY A 189 -12.76 -47.38 1.49
N LEU A 190 -12.71 -46.93 2.76
CA LEU A 190 -11.67 -46.02 3.25
C LEU A 190 -10.38 -46.78 3.59
N GLU A 191 -10.46 -48.03 4.04
CA GLU A 191 -9.29 -48.88 4.23
C GLU A 191 -8.66 -49.29 2.89
N GLN A 192 -9.47 -49.59 1.87
CA GLN A 192 -9.02 -49.86 0.50
C GLN A 192 -8.33 -48.64 -0.12
N TRP A 193 -8.88 -47.43 0.09
CA TRP A 193 -8.27 -46.18 -0.35
C TRP A 193 -6.93 -45.91 0.35
N ALA A 194 -6.86 -46.14 1.67
CA ALA A 194 -5.65 -45.97 2.45
C ALA A 194 -4.55 -46.98 2.06
N LEU A 195 -4.88 -48.25 1.80
CA LEU A 195 -3.93 -49.27 1.35
C LEU A 195 -3.42 -49.00 -0.07
N SER A 196 -4.30 -48.57 -0.98
CA SER A 196 -3.96 -48.21 -2.37
C SER A 196 -2.97 -47.05 -2.43
N ASN A 197 -3.14 -46.03 -1.58
CA ASN A 197 -2.22 -44.89 -1.53
C ASN A 197 -0.90 -45.22 -0.80
N LYS A 198 -0.92 -46.09 0.22
CA LYS A 198 0.30 -46.53 0.92
C LYS A 198 1.20 -47.40 0.04
N MET A 199 0.62 -48.17 -0.90
CA MET A 199 1.38 -48.89 -1.92
C MET A 199 2.02 -47.95 -2.95
N LYS A 200 1.30 -46.93 -3.43
CA LYS A 200 1.83 -45.98 -4.44
C LYS A 200 3.08 -45.23 -3.96
N PHE A 201 3.10 -44.78 -2.69
CA PHE A 201 4.28 -44.12 -2.10
C PHE A 201 5.50 -45.05 -1.96
N ASN A 202 5.30 -46.37 -1.83
CA ASN A 202 6.41 -47.32 -1.65
C ASN A 202 6.97 -47.83 -2.99
N VAL A 203 6.13 -47.88 -4.03
CA VAL A 203 6.55 -48.25 -5.41
C VAL A 203 7.41 -47.15 -6.02
N GLU A 204 7.09 -45.88 -5.76
CA GLU A 204 7.87 -44.74 -6.27
C GLU A 204 9.25 -44.65 -5.59
N LYS A 205 9.35 -44.99 -4.30
CA LYS A 205 10.63 -45.10 -3.58
C LYS A 205 11.49 -46.27 -4.10
N ALA A 206 10.89 -47.42 -4.43
CA ALA A 206 11.62 -48.57 -4.99
C ALA A 206 12.11 -48.34 -6.44
N SER A 207 11.39 -47.55 -7.24
CA SER A 207 11.78 -47.20 -8.60
C SER A 207 13.02 -46.28 -8.64
N LEU A 208 13.18 -45.39 -7.66
CA LEU A 208 14.32 -44.47 -7.58
C LEU A 208 15.64 -45.14 -7.17
N TYR A 209 15.61 -46.28 -6.48
CA TYR A 209 16.83 -47.01 -6.06
C TYR A 209 17.37 -48.02 -7.10
N THR A 210 16.66 -48.30 -8.20
CA THR A 210 17.12 -49.25 -9.23
C THR A 210 17.77 -48.60 -10.46
N TRP A 211 17.74 -47.27 -10.57
CA TRP A 211 18.46 -46.51 -11.61
C TRP A 211 19.81 -45.92 -11.14
N ALA A 212 20.18 -46.07 -9.86
CA ALA A 212 21.46 -45.60 -9.33
C ALA A 212 22.30 -46.75 -8.77
N GLY A 213 22.93 -47.54 -9.66
CA GLY A 213 24.08 -48.36 -9.29
C GLY A 213 24.14 -49.78 -9.86
N LYS A 214 24.71 -49.92 -11.07
CA LYS A 214 25.58 -51.09 -11.32
C LYS A 214 26.94 -50.78 -10.69
N PRO A 215 27.44 -51.53 -9.70
CA PRO A 215 28.83 -51.43 -9.29
C PRO A 215 29.73 -52.01 -10.39
N LYS A 216 30.67 -51.21 -10.89
CA LYS A 216 31.88 -51.73 -11.54
C LYS A 216 32.74 -52.36 -10.45
N GLY A 217 32.94 -53.67 -10.55
CA GLY A 217 33.96 -54.46 -9.87
C GLY A 217 34.39 -55.54 -10.83
#